data_AF-A0A662AVA1-F1
#
_entry.id   AF-A0A662AVA1-F1
#
_cell.length_a   1.000
_cell.length_b   1.000
_cell.length_c   1.000
_cell.angle_alpha   90.00
_cell.angle_beta   90.00
_cell.angle_gamma   90.00
#
_symmetry.space_group_name_H-M   'P 1'
#
loop_
_entity.id
_entity.type
_entity.pdbx_description
1 polymer ?
#
loop_
_entity_poly.entity_id
_entity_poly.type
_entity_poly.pdbx_seq_one_letter_code
_entity_poly.pdbx_strand_id
1 'polypeptide(L)'
;MPNKKVSLIIFTEMKIQNFKTSVNPFSGNSLVNHHFNKSGISQLIDNELGVRVKYAGFQYSEIFRNLTNIFLSGGDVIEDINTHFGEHLKSIPGNNVPSADTVLRALKELTSKNTTYTSDSGILMKFRLLNQK
;
A
#
# COMPACT_ATOMS: atom_id res chain seq x y z
N MET A 1 -47.34 3.59 10.86
CA MET A 1 -46.13 4.12 10.22
C MET A 1 -46.01 5.61 10.52
N PRO A 2 -44.97 6.11 11.21
CA PRO A 2 -44.69 7.54 11.25
C PRO A 2 -43.59 7.89 10.24
N ASN A 3 -43.92 8.80 9.30
CA ASN A 3 -42.99 9.42 8.36
C ASN A 3 -41.96 10.27 9.13
N LYS A 4 -40.72 9.79 9.24
CA LYS A 4 -39.60 10.63 9.71
C LYS A 4 -39.09 11.47 8.55
N LYS A 5 -39.32 12.79 8.62
CA LYS A 5 -38.68 13.78 7.75
C LYS A 5 -37.16 13.64 7.87
N VAL A 6 -36.50 13.30 6.77
CA VAL A 6 -35.03 13.35 6.67
C VAL A 6 -34.66 14.79 6.32
N SER A 7 -33.98 15.48 7.24
CA SER A 7 -33.41 16.80 6.95
C SER A 7 -32.10 16.63 6.19
N LEU A 8 -32.10 16.98 4.91
CA LEU A 8 -30.89 17.12 4.09
C LEU A 8 -30.23 18.45 4.46
N ILE A 9 -29.15 18.42 5.24
CA ILE A 9 -28.29 19.59 5.46
C ILE A 9 -27.34 19.65 4.26
N ILE A 10 -27.54 20.64 3.38
CA ILE A 10 -26.77 20.82 2.16
C ILE A 10 -25.51 21.62 2.51
N PHE A 11 -24.37 20.94 2.57
CA PHE A 11 -23.06 21.55 2.31
C PHE A 11 -22.80 21.38 0.82
N THR A 12 -22.53 22.45 0.10
CA THR A 12 -22.73 22.59 -1.35
C THR A 12 -21.99 21.61 -2.27
N GLU A 13 -21.08 20.77 -1.75
CA GLU A 13 -20.37 19.75 -2.54
C GLU A 13 -20.18 18.42 -1.77
N MET A 14 -20.87 18.19 -0.63
CA MET A 14 -20.65 17.00 0.20
C MET A 14 -21.92 16.16 0.34
N LYS A 15 -21.89 14.94 -0.22
CA LYS A 15 -22.98 13.96 -0.09
C LYS A 15 -22.89 13.22 1.25
N ILE A 16 -23.74 13.58 2.20
CA ILE A 16 -23.88 12.87 3.48
C ILE A 16 -24.86 11.71 3.32
N GLN A 17 -24.43 10.49 3.67
CA GLN A 17 -25.25 9.28 3.63
C GLN A 17 -25.24 8.60 5.00
N ASN A 18 -26.42 8.26 5.53
CA ASN A 18 -26.57 7.58 6.81
C ASN A 18 -26.62 6.06 6.60
N PHE A 19 -25.61 5.35 7.11
CA PHE A 19 -25.57 3.90 7.11
C PHE A 19 -26.04 3.34 8.46
N LYS A 20 -26.76 2.21 8.45
CA LYS A 20 -27.21 1.53 9.68
C LYS A 20 -26.13 0.63 10.30
N THR A 21 -25.11 0.29 9.51
CA THR A 21 -23.99 -0.57 9.88
C THR A 21 -22.72 0.25 9.94
N SER A 22 -21.75 -0.21 10.74
CA SER A 22 -20.41 0.38 10.71
C SER A 22 -19.81 0.22 9.31
N VAL A 23 -19.25 1.31 8.79
CA VAL A 23 -18.60 1.36 7.47
C VAL A 23 -17.10 1.43 7.68
N ASN A 24 -16.33 0.68 6.90
CA ASN A 24 -14.88 0.79 6.95
C ASN A 24 -14.47 2.17 6.37
N PRO A 25 -13.78 3.04 7.14
CA PRO A 25 -13.41 4.38 6.71
C PRO A 25 -12.48 4.38 5.49
N PHE A 26 -11.74 3.30 5.24
CA PHE A 26 -10.77 3.15 4.15
C PHE A 26 -11.25 2.19 3.05
N SER A 27 -12.57 2.02 2.91
CA SER A 27 -13.17 1.15 1.87
C SER A 27 -12.81 1.57 0.44
N GLY A 28 -12.41 2.83 0.22
CA GLY A 28 -11.93 3.33 -1.08
C GLY A 28 -10.73 2.54 -1.62
N ASN A 29 -9.89 2.00 -0.74
CA ASN A 29 -8.77 1.14 -1.12
C ASN A 29 -9.22 -0.14 -1.82
N SER A 30 -10.46 -0.62 -1.61
CA SER A 30 -11.00 -1.77 -2.35
C SER A 30 -11.10 -1.50 -3.84
N LEU A 31 -11.44 -0.27 -4.25
CA LEU A 31 -11.50 0.12 -5.66
C LEU A 31 -10.10 0.14 -6.26
N VAL A 32 -9.14 0.72 -5.54
CA VAL A 32 -7.75 0.78 -5.99
C VAL A 32 -7.15 -0.62 -6.10
N ASN A 33 -7.35 -1.48 -5.09
CA ASN A 33 -6.93 -2.88 -5.11
C ASN A 33 -7.52 -3.63 -6.32
N HIS A 34 -8.80 -3.39 -6.64
CA HIS A 34 -9.43 -3.98 -7.82
C HIS A 34 -8.72 -3.57 -9.11
N HIS A 35 -8.45 -2.27 -9.29
CA HIS A 35 -7.72 -1.79 -10.46
C HIS A 35 -6.27 -2.24 -10.50
N PHE A 36 -5.59 -2.29 -9.36
CA PHE A 36 -4.21 -2.77 -9.21
C PHE A 36 -4.06 -4.23 -9.65
N ASN A 37 -5.05 -5.07 -9.32
CA ASN A 37 -5.07 -6.47 -9.76
C ASN A 37 -5.45 -6.60 -11.24
N LYS A 38 -6.42 -5.80 -11.71
CA LYS A 38 -6.93 -5.86 -13.10
C LYS A 38 -5.92 -5.34 -14.12
N SER A 39 -5.08 -4.38 -13.75
CA SER A 39 -4.10 -3.76 -14.66
C SER A 39 -2.91 -4.65 -15.02
N GLY A 40 -2.73 -5.79 -14.34
CA GLY A 40 -1.57 -6.65 -14.53
C GLY A 40 -0.35 -6.25 -13.69
N ILE A 41 -0.42 -5.16 -12.91
CA ILE A 41 0.71 -4.65 -12.12
C ILE A 41 1.17 -5.68 -11.08
N SER A 42 0.24 -6.38 -10.45
CA SER A 42 0.59 -7.42 -9.46
C SER A 42 1.47 -8.51 -10.10
N GLN A 43 1.04 -9.00 -11.27
CA GLN A 43 1.75 -10.01 -12.04
C GLN A 43 3.10 -9.50 -12.53
N LEU A 44 3.16 -8.26 -13.02
CA LEU A 44 4.41 -7.65 -13.46
C LEU A 44 5.43 -7.58 -12.31
N ILE A 45 5.01 -7.09 -11.15
CA ILE A 45 5.88 -7.00 -9.96
C ILE A 45 6.39 -8.38 -9.56
N ASP A 46 5.50 -9.36 -9.42
CA ASP A 46 5.87 -10.69 -8.95
C ASP A 46 6.73 -11.45 -9.97
N ASN A 47 6.53 -11.21 -11.28
CA ASN A 47 7.35 -11.79 -12.33
C ASN A 47 8.77 -11.21 -12.36
N GLU A 48 8.91 -9.89 -12.23
CA GLU A 48 10.21 -9.22 -12.31
C GLU A 48 11.04 -9.39 -11.02
N LEU A 49 10.38 -9.35 -9.86
CA LEU A 49 11.05 -9.47 -8.56
C LEU A 49 11.15 -10.92 -8.07
N GLY A 50 10.39 -11.81 -8.68
CA GLY A 50 10.32 -13.22 -8.31
C GLY A 50 9.65 -13.46 -6.97
N VAL A 51 9.77 -14.71 -6.51
CA VAL A 51 9.19 -15.14 -5.23
C VAL A 51 10.08 -14.68 -4.09
N ARG A 52 9.47 -14.07 -3.06
CA ARG A 52 10.17 -13.73 -1.83
C ARG A 52 10.61 -14.99 -1.05
N VAL A 53 11.46 -14.85 -0.04
CA VAL A 53 11.97 -15.96 0.78
C VAL A 53 10.82 -16.88 1.23
N LYS A 54 10.92 -18.18 0.89
CA LYS A 54 9.88 -19.25 0.92
C LYS A 54 9.05 -19.37 2.21
N TYR A 55 9.47 -18.74 3.31
CA TYR A 55 8.86 -18.84 4.63
C TYR A 55 8.05 -17.60 5.05
N ALA A 56 8.02 -16.53 4.25
CA ALA A 56 7.48 -15.22 4.68
C ALA A 56 6.03 -14.91 4.25
N GLY A 57 5.35 -15.79 3.52
CA GLY A 57 3.88 -15.74 3.30
C GLY A 57 3.32 -14.60 2.44
N PHE A 58 4.13 -13.63 1.99
CA PHE A 58 3.69 -12.48 1.19
C PHE A 58 4.51 -12.31 -0.10
N GLN A 59 3.83 -12.08 -1.22
CA GLN A 59 4.44 -11.68 -2.48
C GLN A 59 4.85 -10.20 -2.48
N TYR A 60 5.72 -9.80 -3.40
CA TYR A 60 6.12 -8.38 -3.50
C TYR A 60 4.96 -7.49 -3.90
N SER A 61 4.09 -7.95 -4.81
CA SER A 61 2.86 -7.23 -5.19
C SER A 61 1.95 -6.94 -4.01
N GLU A 62 1.74 -7.91 -3.11
CA GLU A 62 0.94 -7.75 -1.90
C GLU A 62 1.54 -6.69 -0.96
N ILE A 63 2.87 -6.66 -0.85
CA ILE A 63 3.56 -5.68 -0.02
C ILE A 63 3.45 -4.28 -0.59
N PHE A 64 3.71 -4.10 -1.89
CA PHE A 64 3.56 -2.81 -2.54
C PHE A 64 2.13 -2.31 -2.49
N ARG A 65 1.14 -3.19 -2.73
CA ARG A 65 -0.27 -2.84 -2.64
C ARG A 65 -0.66 -2.35 -1.24
N ASN A 66 -0.22 -3.04 -0.20
CA ASN A 66 -0.50 -2.59 1.17
C ASN A 66 0.24 -1.31 1.54
N LEU A 67 1.47 -1.13 1.06
CA LEU A 67 2.21 0.12 1.23
C LEU A 67 1.47 1.29 0.55
N THR A 68 0.97 1.10 -0.67
CA THR A 68 0.12 2.09 -1.36
C THR A 68 -1.17 2.38 -0.58
N ASN A 69 -1.81 1.36 -0.03
CA ASN A 69 -3.04 1.53 0.75
C ASN A 69 -2.83 2.37 2.03
N ILE A 70 -1.66 2.30 2.66
CA ILE A 70 -1.31 3.19 3.79
C ILE A 70 -1.31 4.64 3.32
N PHE A 71 -0.54 4.95 2.28
CA PHE A 71 -0.42 6.32 1.77
C PHE A 71 -1.75 6.88 1.25
N LEU A 72 -2.56 6.07 0.58
CA LEU A 72 -3.91 6.47 0.13
C LEU A 72 -4.88 6.71 1.28
N SER A 73 -4.62 6.11 2.45
CA SER A 73 -5.38 6.32 3.67
C SER A 73 -4.89 7.53 4.48
N GLY A 74 -3.86 8.24 3.99
CA GLY A 74 -3.23 9.36 4.69
C GLY A 74 -2.23 8.93 5.76
N GLY A 75 -1.69 7.72 5.67
CA GLY A 75 -0.57 7.27 6.51
C GLY A 75 0.77 7.76 5.98
N ASP A 76 1.67 8.09 6.91
CA ASP A 76 2.99 8.64 6.59
C ASP A 76 4.12 7.65 6.89
N VAL A 77 3.88 6.69 7.79
CA VAL A 77 4.89 5.75 8.27
C VAL A 77 4.44 4.30 8.07
N ILE A 78 5.41 3.39 7.87
CA ILE A 78 5.14 1.98 7.57
C ILE A 78 4.48 1.29 8.77
N GLU A 79 4.82 1.73 9.98
CA GLU A 79 4.29 1.25 11.25
C GLU A 79 2.77 1.40 11.35
N ASP A 80 2.16 2.32 10.58
CA ASP A 80 0.71 2.51 10.59
C ASP A 80 -0.07 1.28 10.08
N ILE A 81 0.60 0.38 9.35
CA ILE A 81 0.04 -0.92 8.93
C ILE A 81 -0.26 -1.83 10.13
N ASN A 82 0.44 -1.67 11.24
CA ASN A 82 0.23 -2.45 12.46
C ASN A 82 -0.72 -1.74 13.43
N THR A 83 -0.99 -0.44 13.25
CA THR A 83 -1.77 0.38 14.17
C THR A 83 -3.10 0.83 13.56
N HIS A 84 -3.20 2.10 13.16
CA HIS A 84 -4.44 2.78 12.78
C HIS A 84 -5.08 2.22 11.51
N PHE A 85 -4.29 1.70 10.57
CA PHE A 85 -4.83 1.17 9.31
C PHE A 85 -4.95 -0.35 9.29
N GLY A 86 -4.19 -1.07 10.11
CA GLY A 86 -4.06 -2.53 10.02
C GLY A 86 -5.38 -3.28 10.01
N GLU A 87 -6.21 -3.08 11.02
CA GLU A 87 -7.51 -3.78 11.14
C GLU A 87 -8.49 -3.37 10.04
N HIS A 88 -8.48 -2.09 9.64
CA HIS A 88 -9.31 -1.62 8.55
C HIS A 88 -8.86 -2.20 7.20
N LEU A 89 -7.56 -2.26 6.92
CA LEU A 89 -7.02 -2.84 5.69
C LEU A 89 -7.25 -4.35 5.61
N LYS A 90 -7.21 -5.07 6.74
CA LYS A 90 -7.52 -6.51 6.81
C LYS A 90 -8.99 -6.81 6.53
N SER A 91 -9.88 -5.88 6.88
CA SER A 91 -11.32 -6.04 6.61
C SER A 91 -11.68 -5.87 5.12
N ILE A 92 -10.75 -5.41 4.28
CA ILE A 92 -10.95 -5.32 2.82
C ILE A 92 -10.89 -6.75 2.23
N PRO A 93 -11.93 -7.20 1.52
CA PRO A 93 -11.96 -8.55 0.94
C PRO A 93 -10.77 -8.82 0.02
N GLY A 94 -10.10 -9.96 0.21
CA GLY A 94 -8.96 -10.38 -0.60
C GLY A 94 -7.68 -9.56 -0.37
N ASN A 95 -7.64 -8.70 0.65
CA ASN A 95 -6.43 -7.97 1.02
C ASN A 95 -5.67 -8.68 2.14
N ASN A 96 -4.58 -9.36 1.76
CA ASN A 96 -3.65 -9.96 2.70
C ASN A 96 -2.67 -8.88 3.21
N VAL A 97 -2.74 -8.53 4.51
CA VAL A 97 -2.00 -7.39 5.08
C VAL A 97 -0.73 -7.86 5.79
N PRO A 98 0.48 -7.49 5.33
CA PRO A 98 1.73 -7.81 6.01
C PRO A 98 1.92 -6.97 7.28
N SER A 99 2.81 -7.39 8.17
CA SER A 99 3.28 -6.54 9.26
C SER A 99 4.28 -5.48 8.78
N ALA A 100 4.46 -4.41 9.55
CA ALA A 100 5.47 -3.39 9.28
C ALA A 100 6.88 -4.00 9.09
N ASP A 101 7.28 -4.93 9.96
CA ASP A 101 8.56 -5.63 9.85
C ASP A 101 8.71 -6.38 8.53
N THR A 102 7.61 -6.94 8.03
CA THR A 102 7.59 -7.70 6.78
C THR A 102 7.71 -6.78 5.56
N VAL A 103 7.08 -5.60 5.62
CA VAL A 103 7.27 -4.52 4.64
C VAL A 103 8.71 -4.02 4.65
N LEU A 104 9.26 -3.68 5.82
CA LEU A 104 10.65 -3.20 5.96
C LEU A 104 11.67 -4.23 5.47
N ARG A 105 11.45 -5.52 5.76
CA ARG A 105 12.28 -6.61 5.25
C ARG A 105 12.22 -6.69 3.72
N ALA A 106 11.05 -6.47 3.11
CA ALA A 106 10.91 -6.37 1.65
C ALA A 106 11.82 -5.32 1.05
N LEU A 107 11.74 -4.11 1.60
CA LEU A 107 12.44 -2.96 1.07
C LEU A 107 13.96 -3.16 1.22
N LYS A 108 14.37 -3.80 2.31
CA LYS A 108 15.75 -4.20 2.53
C LYS A 108 16.22 -5.29 1.54
N GLU A 109 15.39 -6.29 1.24
CA GLU A 109 15.69 -7.33 0.24
C GLU A 109 15.87 -6.75 -1.17
N LEU A 110 15.07 -5.73 -1.53
CA LEU A 110 15.15 -5.04 -2.81
C LEU A 110 16.29 -4.00 -2.89
N THR A 111 16.95 -3.71 -1.77
CA THR A 111 18.04 -2.74 -1.75
C THR A 111 19.29 -3.32 -2.42
N SER A 112 19.77 -2.66 -3.48
CA SER A 112 21.05 -2.98 -4.13
C SER A 112 22.24 -2.38 -3.38
N LYS A 113 23.43 -3.00 -3.50
CA LYS A 113 24.67 -2.46 -2.94
C LYS A 113 24.98 -1.09 -3.59
N ASN A 114 25.47 -0.14 -2.79
CA ASN A 114 25.93 1.14 -3.31
C ASN A 114 27.17 0.92 -4.19
N THR A 115 27.17 1.50 -5.39
CA THR A 115 28.34 1.58 -6.26
C THR A 115 29.06 2.89 -5.96
N THR A 116 30.37 2.82 -5.78
CA THR A 116 31.22 3.99 -5.58
C THR A 116 31.86 4.38 -6.90
N TYR A 117 31.82 5.66 -7.23
CA TYR A 117 32.55 6.26 -8.35
C TYR A 117 33.33 7.44 -7.86
N THR A 118 34.59 7.50 -8.24
CA THR A 118 35.42 8.67 -7.99
C THR A 118 35.39 9.50 -9.26
N SER A 119 34.93 10.75 -9.17
CA SER A 119 35.00 11.67 -10.29
C SER A 119 36.45 11.97 -10.66
N ASP A 120 36.68 12.48 -11.87
CA ASP A 120 38.01 12.93 -12.30
C ASP A 120 38.60 14.03 -11.40
N SER A 121 37.75 14.69 -10.62
CA SER A 121 38.11 15.69 -9.60
C SER A 121 38.43 15.08 -8.22
N GLY A 122 38.46 13.75 -8.09
CA GLY A 122 38.76 13.04 -6.83
C GLY A 122 37.60 12.97 -5.83
N ILE A 123 36.38 13.37 -6.22
CA ILE A 123 35.21 13.33 -5.33
C ILE A 123 34.60 11.92 -5.38
N LEU A 124 34.54 11.27 -4.22
CA LEU A 124 33.86 9.99 -4.08
C LEU A 124 32.34 10.19 -4.06
N MET A 125 31.68 9.74 -5.11
CA MET A 125 30.23 9.69 -5.24
C MET A 125 29.73 8.28 -4.97
N LYS A 126 28.70 8.14 -4.15
CA LYS A 126 28.02 6.86 -3.88
C LYS A 126 26.66 6.88 -4.55
N PHE A 127 26.49 6.06 -5.59
CA PHE A 127 25.22 5.95 -6.31
C PHE A 127 24.68 4.52 -6.27
N ARG A 128 23.36 4.41 -6.28
CA ARG A 128 22.67 3.11 -6.38
C ARG A 128 22.27 2.90 -7.83
N LEU A 129 23.00 2.03 -8.52
CA LEU A 129 22.59 1.55 -9.82
C LEU A 129 21.57 0.43 -9.60
N LEU A 130 20.37 0.58 -10.14
CA LEU A 130 19.50 -0.56 -10.40
C LEU A 130 20.12 -1.25 -11.61
N ASN A 131 20.78 -2.40 -11.40
CA ASN A 131 21.38 -3.15 -12.50
C ASN A 131 20.32 -3.39 -13.58
N GLN A 132 20.54 -2.79 -14.76
CA GLN A 132 19.80 -3.14 -15.97
C GLN A 132 20.26 -4.55 -16.35
N LYS A 133 19.34 -5.51 -16.25
CA LYS A 133 19.49 -6.79 -16.94
C LYS A 133 19.37 -6.58 -18.44
#